data_AF-A0A7K5CBX7-F1
#
_entry.id   AF-A0A7K5CBX7-F1
#
_cell.length_a   1.000
_cell.length_b   1.000
_cell.length_c   1.000
_cell.angle_alpha   90.00
_cell.angle_beta   90.00
_cell.angle_gamma   90.00
#
_symmetry.space_group_name_H-M   'P 1'
#
loop_
_entity.id
_entity.type
_entity.pdbx_description
1 polymer ?
#
loop_
_entity_poly.entity_id
_entity_poly.type
_entity_poly.pdbx_seq_one_letter_code
_entity_poly.pdbx_strand_id
1 'polypeptide(L)'
;CCHISMAVRLIPAIPLGDALYLTALPPEGPRGSLAPEALWGLNASRQEQRLLGWLKEQAPAASCHLKCLQILKGLRDLRRHGLEEPFCSQWGRVLSSYVLKTALFSLLLQGPLEAWDEQFLVERLEDLVLYLRDCLRKQVLMDFFLGNSSIPEAVALPRFLKEAAPVNLLSAFDGPTLDLVAFQLISTWIQAPHIIRMYSSPRYWRPAPAP
;
A
#
# COMPACT_ATOMS: atom_id res chain seq x y z
N CYS A 1 3.66 -9.34 -31.67
CA CYS A 1 3.21 -10.45 -30.80
C CYS A 1 3.56 -10.10 -29.36
N CYS A 2 2.55 -9.82 -28.53
CA CYS A 2 2.75 -9.48 -27.12
C CYS A 2 3.06 -10.78 -26.38
N HIS A 3 4.33 -11.09 -26.14
CA HIS A 3 4.67 -12.17 -25.22
C HIS A 3 4.19 -11.77 -23.82
N ILE A 4 3.11 -12.39 -23.38
CA ILE A 4 2.65 -12.28 -21.99
C ILE A 4 3.73 -12.97 -21.16
N SER A 5 4.55 -12.17 -20.49
CA SER A 5 5.51 -12.65 -19.50
C SER A 5 4.84 -12.62 -18.13
N MET A 6 4.85 -13.77 -17.43
CA MET A 6 4.31 -13.91 -16.09
C MET A 6 5.45 -14.19 -15.12
N ALA A 7 5.61 -13.33 -14.12
CA ALA A 7 6.52 -13.56 -13.02
C ALA A 7 5.74 -14.13 -11.83
N VAL A 8 6.09 -15.33 -11.37
CA VAL A 8 5.52 -15.95 -10.18
C VAL A 8 6.56 -15.91 -9.07
N ARG A 9 6.25 -15.21 -7.97
CA ARG A 9 7.11 -15.19 -6.78
C ARG A 9 6.61 -16.23 -5.78
N LEU A 10 7.37 -17.32 -5.64
CA LEU A 10 7.15 -18.31 -4.58
C LEU A 10 7.86 -17.85 -3.31
N ILE A 11 7.12 -17.79 -2.20
CA ILE A 11 7.65 -17.34 -0.90
C ILE A 11 7.44 -18.48 0.10
N PRO A 12 8.53 -19.10 0.61
CA PRO A 12 8.44 -20.08 1.68
C PRO A 12 7.76 -19.47 2.91
N ALA A 13 6.84 -20.23 3.51
CA ALA A 13 6.00 -19.75 4.59
C ALA A 13 5.83 -20.83 5.67
N ILE A 14 6.08 -20.48 6.93
CA ILE A 14 5.87 -21.37 8.08
C ILE A 14 4.51 -21.04 8.71
N PRO A 15 3.55 -21.99 8.80
CA PRO A 15 2.26 -21.71 9.42
C PRO A 15 2.40 -21.53 10.94
N LEU A 16 1.73 -20.51 11.49
CA LEU A 16 1.65 -20.25 12.93
C LEU A 16 0.31 -20.64 13.57
N GLY A 17 -0.68 -21.02 12.77
CA GLY A 17 -2.07 -21.15 13.21
C GLY A 17 -2.91 -19.93 12.84
N ASP A 18 -4.23 -20.02 13.00
CA ASP A 18 -5.20 -18.96 12.65
C ASP A 18 -5.00 -18.32 11.28
N ALA A 19 -4.53 -19.12 10.33
CA ALA A 19 -4.26 -18.70 8.96
C ALA A 19 -3.16 -17.61 8.85
N LEU A 20 -2.26 -17.53 9.83
CA LEU A 20 -1.06 -16.71 9.84
C LEU A 20 0.17 -17.50 9.43
N TYR A 21 1.13 -16.80 8.82
CA TYR A 21 2.36 -17.39 8.33
C TYR A 21 3.57 -16.51 8.64
N LEU A 22 4.72 -17.12 8.87
CA LEU A 22 6.02 -16.45 8.89
C LEU A 22 6.70 -16.60 7.54
N THR A 23 7.17 -15.50 6.98
CA THR A 23 7.92 -15.46 5.73
C THR A 23 9.28 -14.85 5.96
N ALA A 24 10.34 -15.37 5.33
CA ALA A 24 11.67 -14.79 5.46
C ALA A 24 11.69 -13.34 4.97
N LEU A 25 12.21 -12.43 5.78
CA LEU A 25 12.45 -11.05 5.38
C LEU A 25 13.65 -11.02 4.41
N PRO A 26 13.55 -10.36 3.24
CA PRO A 26 14.72 -10.17 2.40
C PRO A 26 15.75 -9.34 3.18
N PRO A 27 17.05 -9.63 3.04
CA PRO A 27 18.09 -8.82 3.67
C PRO A 27 17.97 -7.39 3.15
N GLU A 28 17.61 -6.47 4.04
CA GLU A 28 17.62 -5.04 3.77
C GLU A 28 19.04 -4.63 3.34
N GLY A 29 19.12 -3.82 2.27
CA GLY A 29 20.38 -3.38 1.67
C GLY A 29 21.31 -2.61 2.64
N PRO A 30 22.55 -2.30 2.22
CA PRO A 30 23.58 -1.91 3.15
C PRO A 30 23.34 -0.51 3.75
N ARG A 31 23.19 -0.49 5.09
CA ARG A 31 23.43 0.58 6.07
C ARG A 31 22.19 1.32 6.62
N GLY A 32 21.94 1.07 7.92
CA GLY A 32 21.14 1.91 8.82
C GLY A 32 20.56 1.15 10.01
N SER A 33 21.35 1.00 11.08
CA SER A 33 21.05 0.44 12.42
C SER A 33 19.61 0.64 12.92
N LEU A 34 18.87 -0.34 13.46
CA LEU A 34 19.16 -1.26 14.57
C LEU A 34 18.28 -2.54 14.42
N ALA A 35 18.82 -3.68 14.88
CA ALA A 35 18.24 -5.04 14.93
C ALA A 35 18.40 -5.94 13.68
N PRO A 36 19.46 -6.79 13.64
CA PRO A 36 19.55 -7.96 12.76
C PRO A 36 18.62 -9.14 13.18
N GLU A 37 17.59 -8.90 13.99
CA GLU A 37 16.99 -9.96 14.81
C GLU A 37 15.72 -10.59 14.22
N ALA A 38 15.03 -9.90 13.31
CA ALA A 38 13.84 -10.44 12.67
C ALA A 38 14.20 -11.13 11.34
N LEU A 39 14.62 -12.39 11.41
CA LEU A 39 14.79 -13.24 10.22
C LEU A 39 13.45 -13.56 9.52
N TRP A 40 12.33 -13.29 10.21
CA TRP A 40 10.98 -13.64 9.80
C TRP A 40 10.05 -12.44 9.93
N GLY A 41 9.28 -12.16 8.88
CA GLY A 41 8.15 -11.25 8.88
C GLY A 41 6.83 -12.01 9.03
N LEU A 42 5.89 -11.44 9.77
CA LEU A 42 4.53 -11.96 9.85
C LEU A 42 3.75 -11.62 8.57
N ASN A 43 3.09 -12.61 8.00
CA ASN A 43 2.22 -12.46 6.85
C ASN A 43 0.75 -12.62 7.29
N ALA A 44 0.04 -11.49 7.30
CA ALA A 44 -1.39 -11.41 7.63
C ALA A 44 -2.31 -11.35 6.40
N SER A 45 -1.88 -11.91 5.26
CA SER A 45 -2.63 -11.85 3.98
C SER A 45 -4.03 -12.45 4.06
N ARG A 46 -4.25 -13.48 4.88
CA ARG A 46 -5.59 -14.04 5.07
C ARG A 46 -6.49 -13.11 5.88
N GLN A 47 -5.94 -12.35 6.83
CA GLN A 47 -6.65 -11.33 7.60
C GLN A 47 -7.02 -10.15 6.70
N GLU A 48 -6.11 -9.75 5.79
CA GLU A 48 -6.42 -8.80 4.71
C GLU A 48 -7.58 -9.29 3.83
N GLN A 49 -7.55 -10.55 3.40
CA GLN A 49 -8.62 -11.13 2.58
C GLN A 49 -9.96 -11.14 3.31
N ARG A 50 -9.98 -11.48 4.60
CA ARG A 50 -11.20 -11.43 5.42
C ARG A 50 -11.73 -10.01 5.57
N LEU A 51 -10.84 -9.04 5.83
CA LEU A 51 -11.23 -7.63 5.90
C LEU A 51 -11.81 -7.14 4.58
N LEU A 52 -11.18 -7.47 3.45
CA LEU A 52 -11.69 -7.13 2.13
C LEU A 52 -13.03 -7.79 1.83
N GLY A 53 -13.21 -9.05 2.24
CA GLY A 53 -14.49 -9.75 2.13
C GLY A 53 -15.59 -9.06 2.94
N TRP A 54 -15.29 -8.75 4.21
CA TRP A 54 -16.21 -8.02 5.09
C TRP A 54 -16.55 -6.63 4.52
N LEU A 55 -15.55 -5.84 4.09
CA LEU A 55 -15.76 -4.53 3.48
C LEU A 55 -16.67 -4.61 2.25
N LYS A 56 -16.52 -5.66 1.43
CA LYS A 56 -17.37 -5.87 0.26
C LYS A 56 -18.84 -6.13 0.63
N GLU A 57 -19.09 -6.79 1.76
CA GLU A 57 -20.44 -7.05 2.25
C GLU A 57 -21.09 -5.81 2.88
N GLN A 58 -20.29 -4.92 3.48
CA GLN A 58 -20.78 -3.73 4.16
C GLN A 58 -20.86 -2.48 3.26
N ALA A 59 -19.99 -2.38 2.24
CA ALA A 59 -19.94 -1.23 1.36
C ALA A 59 -21.08 -1.24 0.32
N PRO A 60 -21.43 -0.08 -0.27
CA PRO A 60 -22.36 -0.02 -1.38
C PRO A 60 -21.96 -0.96 -2.53
N ALA A 61 -22.94 -1.52 -3.24
CA ALA A 61 -22.69 -2.43 -4.37
C ALA A 61 -21.78 -1.81 -5.45
N ALA A 62 -21.86 -0.49 -5.62
CA ALA A 62 -21.03 0.28 -6.53
C ALA A 62 -19.86 0.99 -5.81
N SER A 63 -19.27 0.40 -4.78
CA SER A 63 -18.22 1.11 -4.04
C SER A 63 -16.92 1.31 -4.85
N CYS A 64 -16.30 2.48 -4.72
CA CYS A 64 -15.09 2.86 -5.44
C CYS A 64 -13.77 2.53 -4.73
N HIS A 65 -13.76 2.05 -3.49
CA HIS A 65 -12.55 1.91 -2.68
C HIS A 65 -11.41 1.11 -3.35
N LEU A 66 -11.73 -0.02 -4.02
CA LEU A 66 -10.72 -0.78 -4.78
C LEU A 66 -10.27 -0.05 -6.05
N LYS A 67 -11.17 0.69 -6.71
CA LYS A 67 -10.82 1.54 -7.86
C LYS A 67 -9.84 2.64 -7.43
N CYS A 68 -10.08 3.30 -6.29
CA CYS A 68 -9.16 4.28 -5.72
C CYS A 68 -7.76 3.67 -5.51
N LEU A 69 -7.68 2.49 -4.88
CA LEU A 69 -6.42 1.81 -4.64
C LEU A 69 -5.69 1.43 -5.94
N GLN A 70 -6.43 0.96 -6.95
CA GLN A 70 -5.87 0.60 -8.26
C GLN A 70 -5.33 1.83 -8.99
N ILE A 71 -6.09 2.93 -9.03
CA ILE A 71 -5.66 4.18 -9.66
C ILE A 71 -4.42 4.72 -8.95
N LEU A 72 -4.41 4.74 -7.61
CA LEU A 72 -3.27 5.24 -6.86
C LEU A 72 -2.00 4.40 -7.08
N LYS A 73 -2.12 3.08 -7.11
CA LYS A 73 -1.01 2.18 -7.49
C LYS A 73 -0.52 2.48 -8.91
N GLY A 74 -1.44 2.65 -9.85
CA GLY A 74 -1.13 3.00 -11.23
C GLY A 74 -0.38 4.33 -11.32
N LEU A 75 -0.84 5.38 -10.62
CA LEU A 75 -0.17 6.68 -10.57
C LEU A 75 1.23 6.59 -9.97
N ARG A 76 1.40 5.83 -8.87
CA ARG A 76 2.71 5.56 -8.27
C ARG A 76 3.66 4.89 -9.27
N ASP A 77 3.18 3.87 -9.97
CA ASP A 77 3.98 3.07 -10.90
C ASP A 77 4.32 3.88 -12.16
N LEU A 78 3.37 4.65 -12.70
CA LEU A 78 3.61 5.57 -13.82
C LEU A 78 4.64 6.64 -13.47
N ARG A 79 4.55 7.22 -12.26
CA ARG A 79 5.51 8.24 -11.83
C ARG A 79 6.93 7.70 -11.70
N ARG A 80 7.07 6.43 -11.32
CA ARG A 80 8.36 5.76 -11.14
C ARG A 80 9.27 5.88 -12.37
N HIS A 81 8.71 5.87 -13.58
CA HIS A 81 9.47 5.95 -14.83
C HIS A 81 10.18 7.30 -15.06
N GLY A 82 9.78 8.36 -14.35
CA GLY A 82 10.37 9.70 -14.49
C GLY A 82 11.24 10.13 -13.31
N LEU A 83 11.53 9.22 -12.37
CA LEU A 83 12.34 9.51 -11.19
C LEU A 83 13.76 8.95 -11.37
N GLU A 84 14.75 9.73 -10.95
CA GLU A 84 16.15 9.29 -10.92
C GLU A 84 16.46 8.50 -9.64
N GLU A 85 17.46 7.62 -9.69
CA GLU A 85 17.98 6.94 -8.50
C GLU A 85 18.83 7.90 -7.64
N PRO A 86 18.83 7.77 -6.30
CA PRO A 86 18.23 6.69 -5.49
C PRO A 86 16.73 6.89 -5.17
N PHE A 87 16.16 8.03 -5.54
CA PHE A 87 14.80 8.41 -5.13
C PHE A 87 13.72 7.51 -5.75
N CYS A 88 13.92 7.02 -6.99
CA CYS A 88 13.03 6.06 -7.63
C CYS A 88 12.82 4.79 -6.80
N SER A 89 13.90 4.22 -6.23
CA SER A 89 13.80 3.07 -5.34
C SER A 89 13.07 3.40 -4.03
N GLN A 90 13.37 4.56 -3.42
CA GLN A 90 12.73 5.01 -2.18
C GLN A 90 11.23 5.28 -2.39
N TRP A 91 10.83 5.90 -3.50
CA TRP A 91 9.44 6.14 -3.88
C TRP A 91 8.62 4.85 -3.87
N GLY A 92 9.13 3.78 -4.49
CA GLY A 92 8.47 2.48 -4.52
C GLY A 92 8.44 1.77 -3.17
N ARG A 93 9.48 1.95 -2.34
CA ARG A 93 9.57 1.34 -0.99
C ARG A 93 8.64 2.03 0.00
N VAL A 94 8.66 3.36 0.05
CA VAL A 94 7.79 4.17 0.92
C VAL A 94 6.32 3.99 0.53
N LEU A 95 5.99 4.09 -0.76
CA LEU A 95 4.62 3.88 -1.26
C LEU A 95 4.37 2.43 -1.67
N SER A 96 4.88 1.48 -0.88
CA SER A 96 4.65 0.06 -1.14
C SER A 96 3.15 -0.27 -1.23
N SER A 97 2.81 -1.35 -1.93
CA SER A 97 1.41 -1.79 -2.02
C SER A 97 0.79 -2.09 -0.65
N TYR A 98 1.60 -2.41 0.36
CA TYR A 98 1.13 -2.58 1.73
C TYR A 98 0.78 -1.23 2.38
N VAL A 99 1.66 -0.23 2.31
CA VAL A 99 1.39 1.13 2.80
C VAL A 99 0.12 1.72 2.19
N LEU A 100 -0.07 1.58 0.87
CA LEU A 100 -1.27 2.07 0.19
C LEU A 100 -2.55 1.35 0.67
N LYS A 101 -2.49 0.03 0.91
CA LYS A 101 -3.62 -0.74 1.46
C LYS A 101 -3.93 -0.31 2.89
N THR A 102 -2.91 -0.19 3.74
CA THR A 102 -3.05 0.24 5.13
C THR A 102 -3.71 1.61 5.23
N ALA A 103 -3.29 2.58 4.41
CA ALA A 103 -3.92 3.90 4.37
C ALA A 103 -5.41 3.84 3.95
N LEU A 104 -5.73 3.04 2.93
CA LEU A 104 -7.12 2.82 2.51
C LEU A 104 -7.97 2.21 3.62
N PHE A 105 -7.47 1.17 4.29
CA PHE A 105 -8.20 0.51 5.38
C PHE A 105 -8.42 1.46 6.57
N SER A 106 -7.41 2.24 6.94
CA SER A 106 -7.54 3.26 7.98
C SER A 106 -8.64 4.27 7.66
N LEU A 107 -8.72 4.75 6.42
CA LEU A 107 -9.78 5.68 6.00
C LEU A 107 -11.16 5.02 5.95
N LEU A 108 -11.26 3.78 5.45
CA LEU A 108 -12.52 3.04 5.38
C LEU A 108 -13.14 2.81 6.76
N LEU A 109 -12.32 2.58 7.78
CA LEU A 109 -12.81 2.38 9.15
C LEU A 109 -13.03 3.66 9.95
N GLN A 110 -12.59 4.83 9.46
CA GLN A 110 -12.78 6.11 10.14
C GLN A 110 -14.13 6.77 9.83
N GLY A 111 -14.82 6.36 8.77
CA GLY A 111 -16.05 7.00 8.31
C GLY A 111 -17.10 6.01 7.79
N PRO A 112 -18.28 6.50 7.40
CA PRO A 112 -19.34 5.67 6.84
C PRO A 112 -18.90 5.05 5.51
N LEU A 113 -19.17 3.76 5.30
CA LEU A 113 -18.80 3.05 4.08
C LEU A 113 -19.62 3.53 2.87
N GLU A 114 -20.79 4.12 3.11
CA GLU A 114 -21.64 4.76 2.11
C GLU A 114 -20.95 5.94 1.42
N ALA A 115 -20.00 6.60 2.10
CA ALA A 115 -19.20 7.68 1.51
C ALA A 115 -18.27 7.18 0.38
N TRP A 116 -18.12 5.87 0.22
CA TRP A 116 -17.32 5.23 -0.83
C TRP A 116 -18.13 4.81 -2.04
N ASP A 117 -19.32 5.39 -2.25
CA ASP A 117 -20.07 5.20 -3.49
C ASP A 117 -19.25 5.67 -4.73
N GLU A 118 -19.53 5.08 -5.90
CA GLU A 118 -18.79 5.38 -7.13
C GLU A 118 -18.89 6.83 -7.58
N GLN A 119 -19.99 7.51 -7.26
CA GLN A 119 -20.13 8.93 -7.61
C GLN A 119 -19.08 9.83 -6.95
N PHE A 120 -18.47 9.39 -5.84
CA PHE A 120 -17.45 10.12 -5.09
C PHE A 120 -16.02 9.63 -5.36
N LEU A 121 -15.78 8.93 -6.47
CA LEU A 121 -14.48 8.32 -6.77
C LEU A 121 -13.31 9.31 -6.70
N VAL A 122 -13.47 10.52 -7.23
CA VAL A 122 -12.41 11.52 -7.30
C VAL A 122 -12.12 12.08 -5.90
N GLU A 123 -13.18 12.39 -5.15
CA GLU A 123 -13.13 12.90 -3.78
C GLU A 123 -12.51 11.86 -2.84
N ARG A 124 -12.89 10.58 -2.95
CA ARG A 124 -12.29 9.49 -2.15
C ARG A 124 -10.82 9.26 -2.49
N LEU A 125 -10.44 9.44 -3.76
CA LEU A 125 -9.05 9.33 -4.18
C LEU A 125 -8.22 10.52 -3.67
N GLU A 126 -8.77 11.72 -3.69
CA GLU A 126 -8.15 12.90 -3.09
C GLU A 126 -7.96 12.73 -1.58
N ASP A 127 -8.99 12.30 -0.85
CA ASP A 127 -8.92 12.01 0.58
C ASP A 127 -7.80 11.00 0.89
N LEU A 128 -7.67 9.94 0.09
CA LEU A 128 -6.62 8.95 0.24
C LEU A 128 -5.22 9.53 0.01
N VAL A 129 -5.06 10.38 -1.01
CA VAL A 129 -3.79 11.08 -1.29
C VAL A 129 -3.41 12.04 -0.17
N LEU A 130 -4.38 12.83 0.32
CA LEU A 130 -4.17 13.79 1.39
C LEU A 130 -3.86 13.09 2.72
N TYR A 131 -4.57 12.01 3.02
CA TYR A 131 -4.28 11.18 4.19
C TYR A 131 -2.86 10.61 4.14
N LEU A 132 -2.44 10.04 3.01
CA LEU A 132 -1.08 9.54 2.83
C LEU A 132 -0.03 10.64 3.00
N ARG A 133 -0.24 11.81 2.38
CA ARG A 133 0.64 12.98 2.57
C ARG A 133 0.78 13.32 4.06
N ASP A 134 -0.32 13.35 4.79
CA ASP A 134 -0.31 13.71 6.21
C ASP A 134 0.40 12.66 7.05
N CYS A 135 0.20 11.37 6.78
CA CYS A 135 0.96 10.28 7.38
C CYS A 135 2.47 10.40 7.12
N LEU A 136 2.86 10.73 5.88
CA LEU A 136 4.28 10.90 5.51
C LEU A 136 4.92 12.09 6.23
N ARG A 137 4.25 13.25 6.24
CA ARG A 137 4.74 14.46 6.95
C ARG A 137 4.81 14.26 8.46
N LYS A 138 3.83 13.56 9.04
CA LYS A 138 3.83 13.21 10.46
C LYS A 138 4.76 12.04 10.76
N GLN A 139 5.29 11.37 9.74
CA GLN A 139 6.11 10.15 9.82
C GLN A 139 5.42 9.02 10.58
N VAL A 140 4.09 8.94 10.51
CA VAL A 140 3.26 7.99 11.25
C VAL A 140 2.22 7.34 10.34
N LEU A 141 2.36 6.04 10.15
CA LEU A 141 1.33 5.15 9.63
C LEU A 141 1.45 3.80 10.35
N MET A 142 0.55 3.53 11.27
CA MET A 142 0.57 2.26 12.02
C MET A 142 0.14 1.10 11.13
N ASP A 143 0.78 -0.05 11.33
CA ASP A 143 0.37 -1.32 10.75
C ASP A 143 -1.10 -1.58 11.07
N PHE A 144 -1.85 -2.04 10.08
CA PHE A 144 -3.28 -2.15 10.23
C PHE A 144 -3.70 -3.27 11.20
N PHE A 145 -2.96 -4.38 11.24
CA PHE A 145 -3.35 -5.58 12.01
C PHE A 145 -2.62 -5.72 13.34
N LEU A 146 -1.43 -5.12 13.48
CA LEU A 146 -0.63 -5.18 14.69
C LEU A 146 -0.96 -4.03 15.64
N GLY A 147 -1.44 -4.36 16.85
CA GLY A 147 -1.76 -3.39 17.89
C GLY A 147 -3.00 -2.54 17.61
N ASN A 148 -3.83 -2.95 16.65
CA ASN A 148 -5.03 -2.20 16.25
C ASN A 148 -6.31 -2.85 16.80
N SER A 149 -6.91 -2.20 17.80
CA SER A 149 -8.17 -2.65 18.40
C SER A 149 -9.42 -2.17 17.67
N SER A 150 -9.29 -1.30 16.65
CA SER A 150 -10.43 -0.77 15.89
C SER A 150 -10.94 -1.71 14.78
N ILE A 151 -10.28 -2.85 14.57
CA ILE A 151 -10.68 -3.82 13.55
C ILE A 151 -12.00 -4.50 13.94
N PRO A 152 -13.00 -4.57 13.03
CA PRO A 152 -14.26 -5.26 13.26
C PRO A 152 -14.07 -6.71 13.70
N GLU A 153 -14.88 -7.16 14.66
CA GLU A 153 -14.82 -8.54 15.17
C GLU A 153 -15.05 -9.59 14.09
N ALA A 154 -15.84 -9.26 13.05
CA ALA A 154 -16.11 -10.11 11.90
C ALA A 154 -14.84 -10.52 11.11
N VAL A 155 -13.75 -9.77 11.21
CA VAL A 155 -12.45 -10.14 10.58
C VAL A 155 -11.79 -11.32 11.31
N ALA A 156 -12.24 -11.62 12.55
CA ALA A 156 -11.72 -12.67 13.42
C ALA A 156 -10.18 -12.59 13.55
N LEU A 157 -9.68 -11.40 13.88
CA LEU A 157 -8.25 -11.16 14.08
C LEU A 157 -7.78 -11.82 15.39
N PRO A 158 -6.73 -12.66 15.37
CA PRO A 158 -6.18 -13.30 16.57
C PRO A 158 -5.80 -12.30 17.65
N ARG A 159 -6.09 -12.67 18.91
CA ARG A 159 -5.93 -11.81 20.08
C ARG A 159 -4.50 -11.25 20.22
N PHE A 160 -3.50 -12.10 19.99
CA PHE A 160 -2.10 -11.68 20.11
C PHE A 160 -1.68 -10.63 19.08
N LEU A 161 -2.35 -10.53 17.91
CA LEU A 161 -2.10 -9.45 16.96
C LEU A 161 -2.71 -8.13 17.42
N LYS A 162 -3.92 -8.19 18.00
CA LYS A 162 -4.57 -7.01 18.60
C LYS A 162 -3.79 -6.45 19.78
N GLU A 163 -3.19 -7.33 20.59
CA GLU A 163 -2.39 -6.99 21.78
C GLU A 163 -0.90 -6.75 21.49
N ALA A 164 -0.45 -6.98 20.25
CA ALA A 164 0.92 -6.71 19.86
C ALA A 164 1.27 -5.22 20.01
N ALA A 165 2.54 -4.91 20.21
CA ALA A 165 3.01 -3.53 20.17
C ALA A 165 2.70 -2.93 18.78
N PRO A 166 2.14 -1.71 18.72
CA PRO A 166 1.83 -1.07 17.45
C PRO A 166 3.12 -0.82 16.66
N VAL A 167 3.10 -1.15 15.37
CA VAL A 167 4.27 -1.01 14.49
C VAL A 167 4.04 0.15 13.54
N ASN A 168 4.94 1.13 13.53
CA ASN A 168 4.89 2.22 12.55
C ASN A 168 5.61 1.81 11.25
N LEU A 169 4.87 1.73 10.15
CA LEU A 169 5.38 1.34 8.82
C LEU A 169 6.38 2.33 8.23
N LEU A 170 6.36 3.59 8.69
CA LEU A 170 7.24 4.64 8.20
C LEU A 170 8.53 4.79 9.01
N SER A 171 8.67 4.07 10.13
CA SER A 171 9.80 4.19 11.05
C SER A 171 11.16 3.80 10.45
N ALA A 172 11.17 3.03 9.36
CA ALA A 172 12.38 2.60 8.66
C ALA A 172 12.94 3.66 7.69
N PHE A 173 12.26 4.80 7.50
CA PHE A 173 12.66 5.84 6.57
C PHE A 173 13.01 7.13 7.33
N ASP A 174 14.00 7.87 6.82
CA ASP A 174 14.36 9.17 7.36
C ASP A 174 13.33 10.25 6.96
N GLY A 175 13.19 11.27 7.82
CA GLY A 175 12.26 12.37 7.63
C GLY A 175 12.38 13.09 6.27
N PRO A 176 13.60 13.50 5.83
CA PRO A 176 13.79 14.13 4.53
C PRO A 176 13.29 13.30 3.35
N THR A 177 13.54 11.98 3.36
CA THR A 177 13.00 11.06 2.35
C THR A 177 11.47 11.07 2.36
N LEU A 178 10.85 10.98 3.55
CA LEU A 178 9.39 10.98 3.69
C LEU A 178 8.76 12.30 3.23
N ASP A 179 9.38 13.44 3.53
CA ASP A 179 8.93 14.76 3.08
C ASP A 179 9.00 14.91 1.56
N LEU A 180 10.08 14.42 0.95
CA LEU A 180 10.24 14.43 -0.50
C LEU A 180 9.20 13.52 -1.18
N VAL A 181 8.93 12.34 -0.62
CA VAL A 181 7.86 11.46 -1.11
C VAL A 181 6.49 12.14 -0.94
N ALA A 182 6.23 12.82 0.17
CA ALA A 182 4.97 13.54 0.41
C ALA A 182 4.77 14.66 -0.62
N PHE A 183 5.81 15.44 -0.91
CA PHE A 183 5.79 16.46 -1.95
C PHE A 183 5.54 15.86 -3.34
N GLN A 184 6.29 14.80 -3.68
CA GLN A 184 6.15 14.14 -4.97
C GLN A 184 4.79 13.47 -5.14
N LEU A 185 4.17 12.95 -4.07
CA LEU A 185 2.82 12.38 -4.08
C LEU A 185 1.79 13.43 -4.50
N ILE A 186 1.83 14.61 -3.90
CA ILE A 186 0.91 15.70 -4.25
C ILE A 186 1.17 16.23 -5.66
N SER A 187 2.44 16.40 -6.05
CA SER A 187 2.80 16.79 -7.41
C SER A 187 2.25 15.80 -8.44
N THR A 188 2.36 14.49 -8.16
CA THR A 188 1.83 13.43 -9.02
C THR A 188 0.30 13.47 -9.10
N TRP A 189 -0.38 13.70 -7.98
CA TRP A 189 -1.83 13.82 -7.93
C TRP A 189 -2.35 15.01 -8.76
N ILE A 190 -1.75 16.19 -8.59
CA ILE A 190 -2.10 17.39 -9.37
C ILE A 190 -1.89 17.15 -10.87
N GLN A 191 -0.85 16.40 -11.23
CA GLN A 191 -0.53 16.05 -12.62
C GLN A 191 -1.28 14.80 -13.14
N ALA A 192 -2.12 14.15 -12.31
CA ALA A 192 -2.72 12.86 -12.64
C ALA A 192 -3.49 12.86 -13.97
N PRO A 193 -4.33 13.86 -14.31
CA PRO A 193 -5.02 13.90 -15.61
C PRO A 193 -4.05 13.88 -16.79
N HIS A 194 -2.93 14.58 -16.68
CA HIS A 194 -1.90 14.63 -17.72
C HIS A 194 -1.10 13.32 -17.79
N ILE A 195 -0.73 12.74 -16.64
CA ILE A 195 0.01 11.47 -16.55
C ILE A 195 -0.84 10.35 -17.15
N ILE A 196 -2.11 10.22 -16.75
CA ILE A 196 -3.03 9.21 -17.29
C ILE A 196 -3.19 9.39 -18.80
N ARG A 197 -3.33 10.62 -19.30
CA ARG A 197 -3.46 10.89 -20.74
C ARG A 197 -2.18 10.57 -21.52
N MET A 198 -1.02 10.86 -20.95
CA MET A 198 0.27 10.59 -21.59
C MET A 198 0.51 9.09 -21.77
N TYR A 199 0.22 8.30 -20.73
CA TYR A 199 0.49 6.86 -20.72
C TYR A 199 -0.68 5.98 -21.17
N SER A 200 -1.88 6.52 -21.37
CA SER A 200 -3.00 5.82 -22.01
C SER A 200 -2.88 5.76 -23.54
N SER A 201 -1.92 6.47 -24.14
CA SER A 201 -1.66 6.38 -25.58
C SER A 201 -0.97 5.05 -25.93
N PRO A 202 -1.41 4.32 -26.99
CA PRO A 202 -0.84 3.03 -27.41
C PRO A 202 0.68 3.01 -27.63
N ARG A 203 1.31 4.18 -27.75
CA ARG A 203 2.74 4.37 -28.07
C ARG A 203 3.69 4.14 -26.90
N TYR A 204 3.19 4.16 -25.66
CA TYR A 204 4.02 3.95 -24.45
C TYR A 204 3.96 2.51 -23.91
N TRP A 205 3.21 1.63 -24.56
CA TRP A 205 3.35 0.18 -24.42
C TRP A 205 4.62 -0.27 -25.16
N ARG A 206 5.79 0.22 -24.75
CA ARG A 206 7.04 -0.28 -25.33
C ARG A 206 7.33 -1.66 -24.72
N PRO A 207 7.62 -2.67 -25.56
CA PRO A 207 8.13 -3.95 -25.07
C PRO A 207 9.46 -3.72 -24.35
N ALA A 208 9.73 -4.50 -23.30
CA ALA A 208 11.08 -4.61 -22.77
C ALA A 208 12.06 -4.97 -23.91
N PRO A 209 13.28 -4.41 -23.94
CA PRO A 209 14.28 -4.83 -24.92
C PRO A 209 14.57 -6.32 -24.68
N ALA A 210 14.47 -7.12 -25.75
CA ALA A 210 14.81 -8.53 -25.73
C ALA A 210 16.31 -8.73 -25.42
N PRO A 211 16.71 -9.83 -24.76
CA PRO A 211 18.11 -10.19 -24.58
C PRO A 211 18.81 -10.53 -25.91
#